data_AF-A0A973GUY8-F1
#
_entry.id   AF-A0A973GUY8-F1
#
_cell.length_a   1.000
_cell.length_b   1.000
_cell.length_c   1.000
_cell.angle_alpha   90.00
_cell.angle_beta   90.00
_cell.angle_gamma   90.00
#
_symmetry.space_group_name_H-M   'P 1'
#
loop_
_entity.id
_entity.type
_entity.pdbx_description
1 polymer ?
#
loop_
_entity_poly.entity_id
_entity_poly.type
_entity_poly.pdbx_seq_one_letter_code
_entity_poly.pdbx_strand_id
1 'polypeptide(L)'
;MSYRITVHSLLLSAAIILPLAHSPAFAETAAQAAEQVIPHELKPPQQDIAQIDENLDGYFEEKPYQIPMVLNESVENHLEYFKTRGRDVFQKWLDRSARYIPVMKDIFREKNLPEDLVYVAMIESGFNPYAVSWARAVGPWQFMPATGKLYGLKVDWWVDER
;
A
#
# COMPACT_ATOMS: atom_id res chain seq x y z
N MET A 1 -22.12 -26.56 3.87
CA MET A 1 -21.34 -26.09 5.04
C MET A 1 -20.63 -24.82 4.59
N SER A 2 -21.29 -23.67 4.76
CA SER A 2 -20.92 -22.41 4.12
C SER A 2 -20.03 -21.58 5.05
N TYR A 3 -18.76 -21.42 4.70
CA TYR A 3 -17.86 -20.51 5.41
C TYR A 3 -18.17 -19.07 5.00
N ARG A 4 -18.93 -18.38 5.86
CA ARG A 4 -19.05 -16.92 5.86
C ARG A 4 -17.74 -16.35 6.41
N ILE A 5 -16.86 -15.87 5.52
CA ILE A 5 -15.71 -15.07 5.92
C ILE A 5 -16.26 -13.71 6.34
N THR A 6 -16.31 -13.50 7.65
CA THR A 6 -16.76 -12.25 8.26
C THR A 6 -15.81 -11.13 7.87
N VAL A 7 -16.35 -10.23 7.05
CA VAL A 7 -15.82 -8.93 6.65
C VAL A 7 -15.47 -8.12 7.91
N HIS A 8 -14.19 -8.01 8.25
CA HIS A 8 -13.71 -7.06 9.28
C HIS A 8 -12.49 -6.22 8.82
N SER A 9 -12.09 -6.30 7.56
CA SER A 9 -10.98 -5.51 6.99
C SER A 9 -11.42 -4.26 6.22
N LEU A 10 -12.54 -3.62 6.58
CA LEU A 10 -13.05 -2.46 5.84
C LEU A 10 -13.31 -1.21 6.69
N LEU A 11 -12.91 -1.21 7.96
CA LEU A 11 -13.20 -0.08 8.87
C LEU A 11 -11.99 0.52 9.59
N LEU A 12 -10.76 0.11 9.31
CA LEU A 12 -9.58 0.81 9.88
C LEU A 12 -8.96 1.88 8.98
N SER A 13 -9.28 1.94 7.68
CA SER A 13 -8.65 2.89 6.74
C SER A 13 -9.23 4.31 6.78
N ALA A 14 -10.43 4.52 7.33
CA ALA A 14 -11.13 5.81 7.19
C ALA A 14 -10.93 6.80 8.36
N ALA A 15 -10.40 6.36 9.50
CA ALA A 15 -10.50 7.16 10.74
C ALA A 15 -9.25 8.00 11.10
N ILE A 16 -8.12 7.88 10.40
CA ILE A 16 -6.87 8.55 10.80
C ILE A 16 -6.47 9.72 9.87
N ILE A 17 -7.14 9.93 8.72
CA ILE A 17 -6.76 11.00 7.76
C ILE A 17 -7.67 12.25 7.84
N LEU A 18 -8.68 12.29 8.73
CA LEU A 18 -9.73 13.31 8.65
C LEU A 18 -9.49 14.68 9.34
N PRO A 19 -8.26 15.09 9.73
CA PRO A 19 -8.04 16.53 9.83
C PRO A 19 -6.67 16.95 9.31
N LEU A 20 -6.44 16.87 7.99
CA LEU A 20 -5.38 17.66 7.33
C LEU A 20 -5.71 18.12 5.89
N ALA A 21 -6.86 17.74 5.34
CA ALA A 21 -7.24 18.04 3.95
C ALA A 21 -7.88 19.44 3.72
N HIS A 22 -7.76 20.39 4.66
CA HIS A 22 -8.34 21.74 4.50
C HIS A 22 -7.38 22.79 3.92
N SER A 23 -6.25 22.39 3.32
CA SER A 23 -5.37 23.32 2.58
C SER A 23 -5.45 23.10 1.06
N PRO A 24 -5.95 24.08 0.28
CA PRO A 24 -6.06 23.96 -1.18
C PRO A 24 -4.70 23.83 -1.90
N ALA A 25 -3.60 24.21 -1.26
CA ALA A 25 -2.25 24.15 -1.83
C ALA A 25 -1.71 22.71 -2.04
N PHE A 26 -2.24 21.71 -1.31
CA PHE A 26 -1.79 20.33 -1.41
C PHE A 26 -2.37 19.61 -2.65
N ALA A 27 -3.62 19.92 -3.01
CA ALA A 27 -4.32 19.29 -4.12
C ALA A 27 -3.73 19.69 -5.49
N GLU A 28 -3.40 20.97 -5.69
CA GLU A 28 -2.78 21.45 -6.94
C GLU A 28 -1.37 20.86 -7.12
N THR A 29 -0.55 20.83 -6.06
CA THR A 29 0.82 20.28 -6.14
C THR A 29 0.84 18.77 -6.46
N ALA A 30 -0.16 18.02 -6.00
CA ALA A 30 -0.26 16.59 -6.26
C ALA A 30 -0.68 16.29 -7.72
N ALA A 31 -1.61 17.06 -8.26
CA ALA A 31 -2.10 16.88 -9.63
C ALA A 31 -1.02 17.18 -10.68
N GLN A 32 -0.25 18.27 -10.52
CA GLN A 32 0.83 18.60 -11.46
C GLN A 32 1.98 17.57 -11.49
N ALA A 33 2.19 16.82 -10.41
CA ALA A 33 3.27 15.84 -10.34
C ALA A 33 2.91 14.47 -10.94
N ALA A 34 1.62 14.13 -11.04
CA ALA A 34 1.16 12.84 -11.57
C ALA A 34 1.30 12.75 -13.11
N GLU A 35 1.18 13.88 -13.81
CA GLU A 35 1.17 13.93 -15.29
C GLU A 35 2.57 13.70 -15.92
N GLN A 36 3.66 13.85 -15.18
CA GLN A 36 5.02 13.92 -15.74
C GLN A 36 5.88 12.66 -15.54
N VAL A 37 5.43 11.65 -14.79
CA VAL A 37 6.34 10.63 -14.20
C VAL A 37 5.96 9.17 -14.50
N ILE A 38 5.08 8.87 -15.46
CA ILE A 38 4.76 7.46 -15.79
C ILE A 38 5.42 7.04 -17.12
N PRO A 39 6.58 6.36 -17.09
CA PRO A 39 7.09 5.65 -18.26
C PRO A 39 6.10 4.56 -18.69
N HIS A 40 5.77 4.53 -19.99
CA HIS A 40 4.80 3.61 -20.58
C HIS A 40 5.23 2.12 -20.53
N GLU A 41 6.47 1.81 -20.17
CA GLU A 41 6.92 0.42 -19.98
C GLU A 41 7.80 0.27 -18.73
N LEU A 42 7.26 -0.40 -17.71
CA LEU A 42 8.03 -0.89 -16.57
C LEU A 42 8.52 -2.31 -16.90
N LYS A 43 9.81 -2.47 -17.18
CA LYS A 43 10.42 -3.80 -17.33
C LYS A 43 10.55 -4.45 -15.95
N PRO A 44 10.05 -5.68 -15.74
CA PRO A 44 10.20 -6.35 -14.45
C PRO A 44 11.68 -6.66 -14.20
N PRO A 45 12.17 -6.57 -12.95
CA PRO A 45 13.53 -6.95 -12.63
C PRO A 45 13.74 -8.45 -12.90
N GLN A 46 14.74 -8.79 -13.71
CA GLN A 46 15.06 -10.14 -14.20
C GLN A 46 15.82 -11.04 -13.20
N GLN A 47 15.85 -10.73 -11.90
CA GLN A 47 16.72 -11.50 -10.99
C GLN A 47 16.04 -12.81 -10.56
N ASP A 48 16.66 -13.93 -10.96
CA ASP A 48 16.29 -15.30 -10.63
C ASP A 48 16.30 -15.50 -9.10
N ILE A 49 15.13 -15.78 -8.55
CA ILE A 49 14.83 -15.90 -7.11
C ILE A 49 15.59 -17.04 -6.40
N ALA A 50 16.34 -17.86 -7.15
CA ALA A 50 17.00 -19.08 -6.68
C ALA A 50 18.46 -18.86 -6.20
N GLN A 51 19.02 -17.66 -6.35
CA GLN A 51 20.35 -17.32 -5.84
C GLN A 51 20.25 -16.13 -4.89
N ILE A 52 19.66 -16.36 -3.72
CA ILE A 52 19.81 -15.42 -2.59
C ILE A 52 21.15 -15.78 -1.93
N ASP A 53 22.14 -14.93 -2.16
CA ASP A 53 23.46 -14.92 -1.50
C ASP A 53 23.29 -15.02 0.03
N GLU A 54 24.06 -15.90 0.67
CA GLU A 54 24.02 -16.15 2.12
C GLU A 54 24.43 -14.91 2.95
N ASN A 55 24.85 -13.81 2.32
CA ASN A 55 25.07 -12.51 2.96
C ASN A 55 23.83 -11.59 2.85
N LEU A 56 22.77 -11.92 3.59
CA LEU A 56 21.57 -11.07 3.77
C LEU A 56 21.85 -9.79 4.58
N ASP A 57 23.02 -9.69 5.20
CA ASP A 57 23.41 -8.64 6.16
C ASP A 57 23.53 -7.25 5.50
N GLY A 58 23.74 -7.18 4.19
CA GLY A 58 23.93 -5.91 3.47
C GLY A 58 22.67 -5.28 2.88
N TYR A 59 21.55 -5.99 2.83
CA TYR A 59 20.30 -5.50 2.22
C TYR A 59 19.39 -4.74 3.19
N PHE A 60 19.63 -4.89 4.49
CA PHE A 60 19.00 -4.10 5.53
C PHE A 60 20.02 -3.08 6.03
N GLU A 61 20.22 -1.97 5.31
CA GLU A 61 20.60 -0.76 6.04
C GLU A 61 19.49 -0.54 7.08
N GLU A 62 19.78 -0.77 8.36
CA GLU A 62 18.85 -0.51 9.47
C GLU A 62 18.63 1.00 9.59
N LYS A 63 17.95 1.59 8.61
CA LYS A 63 17.29 2.87 8.83
C LYS A 63 16.20 2.61 9.86
N PRO A 64 16.24 3.27 11.03
CA PRO A 64 15.17 3.13 11.99
C PRO A 64 13.85 3.52 11.30
N TYR A 65 12.79 2.73 11.55
CA TYR A 65 11.45 3.06 11.09
C TYR A 65 11.13 4.52 11.48
N GLN A 66 10.66 5.29 10.51
CA GLN A 66 10.27 6.69 10.67
C GLN A 66 8.97 6.81 11.45
N ILE A 67 8.12 5.77 11.42
CA ILE A 67 6.92 5.66 12.25
C ILE A 67 7.24 4.78 13.48
N PRO A 68 7.00 5.26 14.71
CA PRO A 68 7.29 4.49 15.91
C PRO A 68 6.44 3.22 15.98
N MET A 69 7.08 2.08 16.24
CA MET A 69 6.39 0.81 16.45
C MET A 69 5.96 0.69 17.92
N VAL A 70 4.66 0.50 18.13
CA VAL A 70 4.08 0.27 19.46
C VAL A 70 3.58 -1.17 19.52
N LEU A 71 4.09 -1.94 20.46
CA LEU A 71 3.56 -3.27 20.75
C LEU A 71 2.36 -3.14 21.68
N ASN A 72 1.25 -3.76 21.30
CA ASN A 72 0.05 -3.91 22.10
C ASN A 72 -0.62 -5.23 21.77
N GLU A 73 -1.60 -5.63 22.58
CA GLU A 73 -2.31 -6.90 22.42
C GLU A 73 -2.92 -7.08 21.02
N SER A 74 -3.44 -6.02 20.41
CA SER A 74 -3.98 -6.07 19.05
C SER A 74 -2.89 -6.43 18.03
N VAL A 75 -1.70 -5.81 18.14
CA VAL A 75 -0.55 -6.11 17.27
C VAL A 75 -0.09 -7.55 17.46
N GLU A 76 0.01 -8.03 18.70
CA GLU A 76 0.40 -9.41 19.00
C GLU A 76 -0.57 -10.43 18.41
N ASN A 77 -1.87 -10.18 18.50
CA ASN A 77 -2.90 -11.02 17.90
C ASN A 77 -2.77 -11.09 16.37
N HIS A 78 -2.49 -9.97 15.70
CA HIS A 78 -2.25 -9.94 14.26
C HIS A 78 -0.96 -10.68 13.87
N LEU A 79 0.11 -10.52 14.66
CA LEU A 79 1.35 -11.27 14.46
C LEU A 79 1.11 -12.77 14.55
N GLU A 80 0.38 -13.23 15.56
CA GLU A 80 0.07 -14.66 15.72
C GLU A 80 -0.80 -15.19 14.58
N TYR A 81 -1.78 -14.40 14.13
CA TYR A 81 -2.60 -14.75 12.97
C TYR A 81 -1.74 -14.95 11.71
N PHE A 82 -0.87 -13.99 11.37
CA PHE A 82 -0.05 -14.07 10.16
C PHE A 82 1.09 -15.10 10.25
N LYS A 83 1.54 -15.45 11.46
CA LYS A 83 2.46 -16.59 11.68
C LYS A 83 1.78 -17.94 11.49
N THR A 84 0.47 -18.04 11.75
CA THR A 84 -0.26 -19.31 11.72
C THR A 84 -1.23 -19.37 10.54
N ARG A 85 -2.50 -19.04 10.76
CA ARG A 85 -3.62 -19.23 9.83
C ARG A 85 -3.54 -18.33 8.60
N GLY A 86 -2.96 -17.13 8.74
CA GLY A 86 -2.81 -16.13 7.69
C GLY A 86 -1.52 -16.25 6.87
N ARG A 87 -0.66 -17.24 7.15
CA ARG A 87 0.69 -17.35 6.58
C ARG A 87 0.70 -17.33 5.05
N ASP A 88 -0.14 -18.15 4.41
CA ASP A 88 -0.15 -18.27 2.95
C ASP A 88 -0.63 -16.97 2.26
N VAL A 89 -1.52 -16.24 2.92
CA VAL A 89 -1.99 -14.93 2.45
C VAL A 89 -0.89 -13.90 2.59
N PHE A 90 -0.23 -13.88 3.75
CA PHE A 90 0.89 -12.97 4.02
C PHE A 90 2.05 -13.21 3.06
N GLN A 91 2.38 -14.47 2.76
CA GLN A 91 3.42 -14.80 1.78
C GLN A 91 3.11 -14.19 0.40
N LYS A 92 1.87 -14.31 -0.08
CA LYS A 92 1.45 -13.68 -1.35
C LYS A 92 1.60 -12.17 -1.34
N TRP A 93 1.41 -11.53 -0.18
CA TRP A 93 1.60 -10.09 -0.04
C TRP A 93 3.09 -9.73 -0.11
N LEU A 94 3.97 -10.52 0.52
CA LEU A 94 5.41 -10.36 0.42
C LEU A 94 5.93 -10.58 -1.01
N ASP A 95 5.44 -11.61 -1.70
CA ASP A 95 5.84 -11.89 -3.08
C ASP A 95 5.49 -10.72 -4.02
N ARG A 96 4.33 -10.09 -3.80
CA ARG A 96 3.93 -8.89 -4.56
C ARG A 96 4.70 -7.65 -4.13
N SER A 97 5.02 -7.51 -2.84
CA SER A 97 5.64 -6.31 -2.29
C SER A 97 7.01 -6.03 -2.93
N ALA A 98 7.75 -7.08 -3.30
CA ALA A 98 9.03 -6.99 -3.99
C ALA A 98 8.99 -6.10 -5.25
N ARG A 99 7.85 -6.08 -5.95
CA ARG A 99 7.66 -5.22 -7.14
C ARG A 99 7.37 -3.77 -6.80
N TYR A 100 6.64 -3.51 -5.71
CA TYR A 100 6.05 -2.20 -5.45
C TYR A 100 6.78 -1.38 -4.40
N ILE A 101 7.34 -2.02 -3.37
CA ILE A 101 8.02 -1.32 -2.27
C ILE A 101 9.15 -0.40 -2.77
N PRO A 102 10.07 -0.83 -3.66
CA PRO A 102 11.15 0.04 -4.11
C PRO A 102 10.63 1.33 -4.77
N VAL A 103 9.70 1.17 -5.71
CA VAL A 103 9.10 2.29 -6.46
C VAL A 103 8.32 3.23 -5.54
N MET A 104 7.51 2.69 -4.64
CA MET A 104 6.72 3.52 -3.72
C MET A 104 7.60 4.26 -2.71
N LYS A 105 8.66 3.63 -2.20
CA LYS A 105 9.62 4.29 -1.30
C LYS A 105 10.36 5.43 -1.99
N ASP A 106 10.76 5.24 -3.24
CA ASP A 106 11.40 6.31 -4.03
C ASP A 106 10.45 7.50 -4.20
N ILE A 107 9.19 7.26 -4.58
CA ILE A 107 8.16 8.30 -4.67
C ILE A 107 7.96 9.01 -3.33
N PHE A 108 7.86 8.28 -2.22
CA PHE A 108 7.70 8.89 -0.90
C PHE A 108 8.90 9.73 -0.50
N ARG A 109 10.12 9.26 -0.79
CA ARG A 109 11.35 10.03 -0.57
C ARG A 109 11.35 11.33 -1.37
N GLU A 110 10.98 11.29 -2.66
CA GLU A 110 10.85 12.47 -3.50
C GLU A 110 9.80 13.46 -2.99
N LYS A 111 8.73 12.94 -2.36
CA LYS A 111 7.65 13.74 -1.76
C LYS A 111 7.91 14.13 -0.31
N ASN A 112 9.07 13.83 0.26
CA ASN A 112 9.39 14.04 1.68
C ASN A 112 8.36 13.41 2.63
N LEU A 113 7.84 12.25 2.27
CA LEU A 113 6.94 11.44 3.07
C LEU A 113 7.69 10.28 3.72
N PRO A 114 7.21 9.77 4.88
CA PRO A 114 7.77 8.56 5.47
C PRO A 114 7.66 7.35 4.52
N GLU A 115 8.79 6.71 4.25
CA GLU A 115 8.91 5.50 3.43
C GLU A 115 8.14 4.32 4.02
N ASP A 116 7.89 4.30 5.34
CA ASP A 116 7.13 3.25 6.01
C ASP A 116 5.64 3.23 5.65
N LEU A 117 5.13 4.30 5.04
CA LEU A 117 3.74 4.36 4.58
C LEU A 117 3.43 3.29 3.53
N VAL A 118 4.46 2.71 2.88
CA VAL A 118 4.27 1.61 1.90
C VAL A 118 3.57 0.40 2.52
N TYR A 119 3.72 0.18 3.84
CA TYR A 119 3.10 -0.95 4.51
C TYR A 119 1.58 -0.78 4.71
N VAL A 120 1.03 0.42 4.52
CA VAL A 120 -0.43 0.60 4.48
C VAL A 120 -1.02 -0.12 3.25
N ALA A 121 -0.38 -0.05 2.08
CA ALA A 121 -0.83 -0.80 0.90
C ALA A 121 -0.81 -2.33 1.12
N MET A 122 0.08 -2.82 1.98
CA MET A 122 0.13 -4.23 2.35
C MET A 122 -1.14 -4.64 3.10
N ILE A 123 -1.55 -3.88 4.12
CA ILE A 123 -2.72 -4.23 4.94
C ILE A 123 -4.05 -3.97 4.23
N GLU A 124 -4.10 -3.01 3.29
CA GLU A 124 -5.35 -2.67 2.58
C GLU A 124 -5.69 -3.68 1.49
N SER A 125 -4.70 -4.15 0.74
CA SER A 125 -4.94 -5.01 -0.43
C SER A 125 -3.92 -6.12 -0.64
N GLY A 126 -2.84 -6.15 0.14
CA GLY A 126 -1.69 -6.99 -0.14
C GLY A 126 -1.00 -6.62 -1.45
N PHE A 127 -0.85 -5.31 -1.71
CA PHE A 127 -0.29 -4.75 -2.95
C PHE A 127 -1.00 -5.23 -4.23
N ASN A 128 -2.32 -5.45 -4.19
CA ASN A 128 -3.06 -5.87 -5.37
C ASN A 128 -3.56 -4.63 -6.15
N PRO A 129 -3.04 -4.34 -7.36
CA PRO A 129 -3.47 -3.19 -8.14
C PRO A 129 -4.90 -3.31 -8.66
N TYR A 130 -5.46 -4.52 -8.70
CA TYR A 130 -6.81 -4.79 -9.18
C TYR A 130 -7.79 -5.12 -8.04
N ALA A 131 -7.42 -4.83 -6.79
CA ALA A 131 -8.32 -5.06 -5.67
C ALA A 131 -9.55 -4.17 -5.79
N VAL A 132 -10.75 -4.75 -5.66
CA VAL A 132 -12.01 -4.03 -5.63
C VAL A 132 -12.84 -4.53 -4.46
N SER A 133 -13.20 -3.63 -3.54
CA SER A 133 -14.07 -3.97 -2.42
C SER A 133 -15.55 -3.92 -2.81
N TRP A 134 -16.40 -4.50 -1.97
CA TRP A 134 -17.86 -4.37 -2.12
C TRP A 134 -18.29 -2.89 -2.09
N ALA A 135 -17.60 -2.07 -1.29
CA ALA A 135 -17.85 -0.63 -1.16
C ALA A 135 -17.24 0.20 -2.30
N ARG A 136 -16.64 -0.46 -3.31
CA ARG A 136 -16.02 0.16 -4.51
C ARG A 136 -14.73 0.93 -4.22
N ALA A 137 -14.04 0.56 -3.13
CA ALA A 137 -12.65 0.92 -2.92
C ALA A 137 -11.78 0.14 -3.91
N VAL A 138 -10.82 0.81 -4.57
CA VAL A 138 -10.01 0.18 -5.63
C VAL A 138 -8.51 0.35 -5.41
N GLY A 139 -7.74 -0.52 -6.03
CA GLY A 139 -6.29 -0.42 -6.11
C GLY A 139 -5.56 -0.83 -4.82
N PRO A 140 -4.23 -0.61 -4.78
CA PRO A 140 -3.38 -1.10 -3.71
C PRO A 140 -3.68 -0.43 -2.36
N TRP A 141 -4.19 0.79 -2.40
CA TRP A 141 -4.52 1.62 -1.24
C TRP A 141 -6.01 1.61 -0.86
N GLN A 142 -6.85 0.89 -1.62
CA GLN A 142 -8.31 0.89 -1.42
C GLN A 142 -8.92 2.31 -1.43
N PHE A 143 -8.62 3.09 -2.47
CA PHE A 143 -9.17 4.44 -2.62
C PHE A 143 -10.67 4.42 -2.90
N MET A 144 -11.43 5.19 -2.12
CA MET A 144 -12.86 5.38 -2.35
C MET A 144 -13.14 6.34 -3.51
N PRO A 145 -14.26 6.18 -4.24
CA PRO A 145 -14.55 7.03 -5.40
C PRO A 145 -14.69 8.51 -5.02
N ALA A 146 -15.35 8.78 -3.88
CA ALA A 146 -15.52 10.13 -3.35
C ALA A 146 -14.17 10.77 -3.00
N THR A 147 -13.28 10.00 -2.36
CA THR A 147 -11.93 10.44 -2.01
C THR A 147 -11.08 10.72 -3.24
N GLY A 148 -11.13 9.84 -4.25
CA GLY A 148 -10.41 10.08 -5.51
C GLY A 148 -10.82 11.39 -6.18
N LYS A 149 -12.13 11.66 -6.25
CA LYS A 149 -12.64 12.93 -6.78
C LYS A 149 -12.17 14.15 -5.98
N LEU A 150 -12.06 14.02 -4.65
CA LEU A 150 -11.54 15.09 -3.80
C LEU A 150 -10.07 15.42 -4.12
N TYR A 151 -9.28 14.41 -4.48
CA TYR A 151 -7.88 14.56 -4.90
C TYR A 151 -7.72 14.87 -6.40
N GLY A 152 -8.81 15.15 -7.12
CA GLY A 152 -8.77 15.51 -8.54
C GLY A 152 -8.67 14.33 -9.50
N LEU A 153 -8.78 13.08 -9.02
CA LEU A 153 -8.78 11.90 -9.88
C LEU A 153 -10.08 11.82 -10.68
N LYS A 154 -9.96 11.48 -11.97
CA LYS A 154 -11.09 11.21 -12.84
C LYS A 154 -11.66 9.83 -12.55
N VAL A 155 -12.94 9.83 -12.15
CA VAL A 155 -13.70 8.62 -11.86
C VAL A 155 -15.06 8.71 -12.55
N ASP A 156 -15.15 8.09 -13.71
CA ASP A 156 -16.37 7.97 -14.52
C ASP A 156 -16.58 6.53 -15.02
N TRP A 157 -17.51 6.32 -15.95
CA TRP A 157 -17.85 4.99 -16.47
C TRP A 157 -16.75 4.40 -17.37
N TRP A 158 -15.91 5.24 -17.96
CA TRP A 158 -14.90 4.87 -18.94
C TRP A 158 -13.49 4.88 -18.35
N VAL A 159 -13.23 5.75 -17.38
CA VAL A 159 -11.91 5.95 -16.77
C VAL A 159 -12.04 6.01 -15.25
N ASP A 160 -11.22 5.22 -14.56
CA ASP A 160 -11.03 5.26 -13.12
C ASP A 160 -9.53 5.34 -12.83
N GLU A 161 -9.06 6.51 -12.40
CA GLU A 161 -7.63 6.80 -12.16
C GLU A 161 -7.15 6.41 -10.75
N ARG A 162 -7.99 5.71 -9.98
CA ARG A 162 -7.67 5.19 -8.64
C ARG A 162 -7.04 3.80 -8.72
#